data_AF-A0A653DRF0-F1
#
_entry.id   AF-A0A653DRF0-F1
#
_cell.length_a   1.000
_cell.length_b   1.000
_cell.length_c   1.000
_cell.angle_alpha   90.00
_cell.angle_beta   90.00
_cell.angle_gamma   90.00
#
_symmetry.space_group_name_H-M   'P 1'
#
loop_
_entity.id
_entity.type
_entity.pdbx_description
1 polymer ?
#
loop_
_entity_poly.entity_id
_entity_poly.type
_entity_poly.pdbx_seq_one_letter_code
_entity_poly.pdbx_strand_id
1 'polypeptide(L)' 'MQFENIARMNNWSNEEKACVLTSMLRDSAAAILENLCASDLRDYDKITSALRFTLWRCALNRAATWSTAQPDTASPRRI' A
#
# COMPACT_ATOMS: atom_id res chain seq x y z
N MET A 1 8.07 -12.80 -5.84
CA MET A 1 8.10 -11.44 -6.40
C MET A 1 8.31 -11.53 -7.91
N GLN A 2 7.23 -11.45 -8.70
CA GLN A 2 7.32 -11.45 -10.17
C GLN A 2 8.11 -10.22 -10.67
N PHE A 3 7.89 -9.05 -10.04
CA PHE A 3 8.56 -7.80 -10.37
C PHE A 3 10.09 -7.85 -10.19
N GLU A 4 10.61 -8.28 -9.03
CA GLU A 4 12.06 -8.42 -8.82
C GLU A 4 12.72 -9.35 -9.84
N ASN A 5 12.06 -10.46 -10.19
CA ASN A 5 12.61 -11.41 -11.14
C ASN A 5 12.69 -10.82 -12.55
N ILE A 6 11.65 -10.10 -12.99
CA ILE A 6 11.65 -9.40 -14.28
C ILE A 6 12.72 -8.30 -14.27
N ALA A 7 12.80 -7.51 -13.20
CA ALA A 7 13.79 -6.45 -13.07
C ALA A 7 15.23 -7.00 -13.08
N ARG A 8 15.46 -8.14 -12.43
CA ARG A 8 16.75 -8.85 -12.46
C ARG A 8 17.04 -9.43 -13.85
N MET A 9 16.06 -10.04 -14.51
CA MET A 9 16.23 -10.60 -15.86
C MET A 9 16.54 -9.53 -16.92
N ASN A 10 16.00 -8.33 -16.76
CA ASN A 10 16.23 -7.19 -17.66
C ASN A 10 17.37 -6.27 -17.20
N ASN A 11 18.06 -6.62 -16.11
CA ASN A 11 19.16 -5.84 -15.54
C ASN A 11 18.78 -4.38 -15.23
N TRP A 12 17.54 -4.14 -14.82
CA TRP A 12 17.01 -2.81 -14.53
C TRP A 12 17.78 -2.15 -13.38
N SER A 13 18.10 -0.88 -13.57
CA SER A 13 18.60 0.03 -12.54
C SER A 13 17.54 0.32 -11.48
N ASN A 14 17.96 0.88 -10.35
CA ASN A 14 17.03 1.21 -9.26
C ASN A 14 16.01 2.27 -9.69
N GLU A 15 16.43 3.21 -10.54
CA GLU A 15 15.55 4.25 -11.10
C GLU A 15 14.52 3.64 -12.06
N GLU A 16 14.91 2.70 -12.91
CA GLU A 16 13.97 1.99 -13.80
C GLU A 16 12.96 1.17 -13.00
N LYS A 17 13.42 0.44 -11.98
CA LYS A 17 12.53 -0.27 -11.05
C LYS A 17 11.53 0.67 -10.40
N ALA A 18 12.01 1.79 -9.87
CA ALA A 18 11.15 2.79 -9.24
C ALA A 18 10.11 3.36 -10.23
N CYS A 19 10.53 3.66 -11.46
CA CYS A 19 9.66 4.23 -12.49
C CYS A 19 8.56 3.24 -12.96
N VAL A 20 8.93 1.98 -13.23
CA VAL A 20 7.97 0.95 -13.62
C VAL A 20 7.02 0.65 -12.46
N LEU A 21 7.53 0.52 -11.24
CA LEU A 21 6.72 0.27 -10.05
C LEU A 21 5.71 1.42 -9.82
N THR A 22 6.16 2.67 -9.92
CA THR A 22 5.32 3.86 -9.80
C THR A 22 4.23 3.86 -10.87
N SER A 23 4.56 3.51 -12.12
CA SER A 23 3.58 3.43 -13.21
C SER A 23 2.52 2.35 -12.96
N MET A 24 2.93 1.16 -12.51
CA MET A 24 1.98 0.08 -12.18
C MET A 24 1.06 0.44 -11.01
N LEU A 25 1.55 1.28 -10.10
CA LEU A 25 0.84 1.70 -8.90
C LEU A 25 0.07 3.01 -9.08
N ARG A 26 0.21 3.67 -10.23
CA ARG A 26 -0.42 4.96 -10.50
C ARG A 26 -1.94 4.92 -10.33
N ASP A 27 -2.59 3.81 -10.67
CA ASP A 27 -4.04 3.68 -10.54
C ASP A 27 -4.48 3.25 -9.13
N SER A 28 -3.70 2.36 -8.49
CA SER A 28 -4.10 1.73 -7.22
C SER A 28 -3.59 2.46 -5.97
N ALA A 29 -2.49 3.20 -6.10
CA ALA A 29 -1.80 3.89 -5.02
C ALA A 29 -1.44 5.33 -5.40
N ALA A 30 -2.20 5.93 -6.33
CA ALA A 30 -2.02 7.32 -6.80
C ALA A 30 -1.84 8.30 -5.63
N ALA A 31 -2.76 8.25 -4.67
CA ALA A 31 -2.77 9.14 -3.51
C ALA A 31 -1.54 8.97 -2.59
N ILE A 32 -0.88 7.81 -2.62
CA ILE A 32 0.35 7.55 -1.86
C ILE A 32 1.54 8.12 -2.62
N LEU A 33 1.58 7.91 -3.94
CA LEU A 33 2.62 8.40 -4.83
C LEU A 33 2.61 9.93 -4.95
N GLU A 34 1.43 10.56 -4.97
CA GLU A 34 1.27 12.02 -4.96
C GLU A 34 1.78 12.67 -3.66
N ASN A 35 1.79 11.92 -2.57
CA ASN A 35 2.26 12.40 -1.28
C ASN A 35 3.78 12.22 -1.09
N LEU A 36 4.46 11.58 -2.05
CA LEU A 36 5.91 11.38 -2.06
C LEU A 36 6.61 12.46 -2.91
N CYS A 37 7.80 12.86 -2.49
CA CYS A 37 8.62 13.79 -3.25
C CYS A 37 9.14 13.13 -4.54
N ALA A 38 9.34 13.94 -5.60
CA ALA A 38 9.91 13.49 -6.87
C ALA A 38 11.29 12.82 -6.72
N SER A 39 12.05 13.21 -5.70
CA SER A 39 13.33 12.59 -5.33
C SER A 39 13.15 11.19 -4.77
N ASP A 40 12.12 10.99 -3.96
CA ASP A 40 11.81 9.69 -3.32
C ASP A 40 11.15 8.72 -4.31
N LEU A 41 10.49 9.25 -5.35
CA LEU A 41 9.93 8.49 -6.48
C LEU A 41 11.00 7.86 -7.39
N ARG A 42 12.27 8.22 -7.25
CA ARG A 42 13.39 7.54 -7.94
C ARG A 42 14.02 6.43 -7.11
N ASP A 43 13.67 6.37 -5.84
CA ASP A 43 14.26 5.44 -4.89
C ASP A 43 13.28 4.29 -4.61
N TYR A 44 13.59 3.13 -5.17
CA TYR A 44 12.76 1.93 -5.03
C TYR A 44 12.50 1.56 -3.57
N ASP A 45 13.51 1.71 -2.70
CA ASP A 45 13.39 1.33 -1.29
C ASP A 45 12.42 2.25 -0.55
N LYS A 46 12.47 3.55 -0.85
CA LYS A 46 11.55 4.54 -0.27
C LYS A 46 10.12 4.34 -0.74
N ILE A 47 9.90 4.09 -2.03
CA ILE A 47 8.57 3.78 -2.56
C ILE A 47 8.01 2.53 -1.87
N THR A 48 8.81 1.47 -1.79
CA THR A 48 8.41 0.20 -1.16
C THR A 48 8.10 0.39 0.32
N SER A 49 8.90 1.19 1.03
CA SER A 49 8.67 1.53 2.44
C SER A 49 7.38 2.32 2.65
N ALA A 50 7.10 3.32 1.82
CA ALA A 50 5.87 4.11 1.88
C ALA A 50 4.61 3.28 1.58
N LEU A 51 4.70 2.38 0.59
CA LEU A 51 3.64 1.41 0.28
C LEU A 51 3.38 0.48 1.45
N ARG A 52 4.44 -0.11 2.04
CA ARG A 52 4.30 -0.98 3.21
C ARG A 52 3.65 -0.22 4.35
N PHE A 53 4.11 0.98 4.68
CA PHE A 53 3.53 1.78 5.74
C PHE A 53 2.02 2.02 5.52
N THR A 54 1.63 2.34 4.29
CA THR A 54 0.22 2.61 3.99
C THR A 54 -0.64 1.35 3.99
N LEU A 55 -0.12 0.24 3.45
CA LEU A 55 -0.78 -1.07 3.52
C LEU A 55 -0.99 -1.50 4.97
N TRP A 56 0.02 -1.31 5.82
CA TRP A 56 -0.06 -1.60 7.25
C TRP A 56 -1.09 -0.72 7.93
N ARG A 57 -1.11 0.58 7.64
CA ARG A 57 -2.12 1.51 8.16
C ARG A 57 -3.54 1.11 7.73
N CYS A 58 -3.73 0.74 6.46
CA CYS A 58 -5.03 0.27 5.95
C CYS A 58 -5.45 -1.08 6.55
N ALA A 59 -4.50 -1.98 6.82
CA ALA A 59 -4.77 -3.24 7.50
C ALA A 59 -5.15 -3.01 8.98
N LEU A 60 -4.44 -2.12 9.67
CA LEU A 60 -4.74 -1.74 11.06
C LEU A 60 -6.12 -1.07 11.15
N ASN A 61 -6.42 -0.13 10.25
CA ASN A 61 -7.73 0.51 10.19
C ASN A 61 -8.84 -0.50 9.90
N ARG A 62 -8.62 -1.48 9.00
CA ARG A 62 -9.59 -2.57 8.76
C ARG A 62 -9.82 -3.40 10.01
N ALA A 63 -8.76 -3.79 10.72
CA ALA A 63 -8.86 -4.52 11.98
C ALA A 63 -9.62 -3.71 13.05
N ALA A 64 -9.37 -2.41 13.15
CA ALA A 64 -10.09 -1.52 14.06
C ALA A 64 -11.57 -1.40 13.71
N THR A 65 -11.91 -1.27 12.42
CA THR A 65 -13.31 -1.20 11.96
C THR A 65 -14.08 -2.51 12.14
N TRP A 66 -13.41 -3.66 12.01
CA TRP A 66 -14.02 -4.96 12.37
C TRP A 66 -14.27 -5.07 13.86
N SER A 67 -13.44 -4.43 14.69
CA SER A 67 -13.64 -4.39 16.14
C SER A 67 -14.81 -3.48 16.55
N THR A 68 -15.18 -2.48 15.74
CA THR A 68 -16.36 -1.61 16.00
C THR A 68 -17.64 -2.12 15.35
N ALA A 69 -17.55 -3.06 14.41
CA ALA A 69 -18.70 -3.77 13.85
C ALA A 69 -19.06 -5.00 14.70
N GLN A 70 -19.17 -4.86 16.02
CA GLN A 70 -19.98 -5.79 16.79
C GLN A 70 -21.45 -5.40 16.56
N PRO A 71 -22.34 -6.35 16.20
CA PRO A 71 -23.75 -6.04 16.20
C PRO A 71 -24.14 -5.74 17.66
N ASP A 72 -24.46 -4.48 17.94
CA ASP A 72 -25.30 -4.11 19.09
C ASP A 72 -26.66 -4.80 18.90
N THR A 73 -26.76 -6.06 19.30
CA THR A 73 -28.05 -6.64 19.70
C THR A 73 -28.39 -6.07 21.06
N ALA A 74 -28.79 -4.79 21.05
CA ALA A 74 -29.61 -4.22 22.08
C ALA A 74 -30.85 -5.10 22.26
N SER A 75 -30.91 -5.75 23.42
CA SER A 75 -32.06 -6.47 23.94
C SER A 75 -33.30 -5.56 24.00
N PRO A 76 -34.51 -6.12 23.88
CA PRO A 76 -35.51 -5.77 24.88
C PRO A 76 -36.30 -6.98 25.41
N ARG A 77 -36.31 -7.07 26.75
CA ARG A 77 -37.36 -7.52 27.70
C ARG A 77 -38.60 -8.31 27.20
N ARG A 78 -39.09 -9.14 28.16
CA ARG A 78 -40.43 -9.78 28.33
C ARG A 78 -40.57 -11.15 27.67
N ILE A 79 -41.11 -12.21 28.31
CA ILE A 79 -41.97 -12.37 29.51
C ILE A 79 -41.41 -13.53 30.34
#